data_AF-A0A729Z1X6-F1
#
_entry.id   AF-A0A729Z1X6-F1
#
_cell.length_a   1.000
_cell.length_b   1.000
_cell.length_c   1.000
_cell.angle_alpha   90.00
_cell.angle_beta   90.00
_cell.angle_gamma   90.00
#
_symmetry.space_group_name_H-M   'P 1'
#
loop_
_entity.id
_entity.type
_entity.pdbx_description
1 polymer ?
#
loop_
_entity_poly.entity_id
_entity_poly.type
_entity_poly.pdbx_seq_one_letter_code
_entity_poly.pdbx_strand_id
1 'polypeptide(L)' 'MANLIYLTLNGEKQGLISAGCCSLDSIGNKAQLLHLDHIMVYELT' A
#
# COMPACT_ATOMS: atom_id res chain seq x y z
N MET A 1 8.76 5.39 17.14
CA MET A 1 7.51 5.70 16.44
C MET A 1 7.82 5.65 14.95
N ALA A 2 7.31 4.66 14.23
CA ALA A 2 7.62 4.50 12.81
C ALA A 2 6.72 5.47 12.02
N ASN A 3 7.32 6.35 11.22
CA ASN A 3 6.58 7.13 10.24
C ASN A 3 6.35 6.23 9.02
N LEU A 4 5.25 5.47 9.06
CA LEU A 4 4.82 4.67 7.92
C LEU A 4 4.35 5.61 6.81
N ILE A 5 4.90 5.43 5.61
CA ILE A 5 4.53 6.17 4.42
C ILE A 5 3.63 5.27 3.58
N TYR A 6 2.57 5.85 3.01
CA TYR A 6 1.61 5.13 2.16
C TYR A 6 1.52 5.81 0.80
N LEU A 7 1.50 5.01 -0.26
CA LEU A 7 1.38 5.49 -1.63
C LEU A 7 0.12 4.95 -2.28
N THR A 8 -0.70 5.85 -2.82
CA THR A 8 -1.75 5.50 -3.79
C THR A 8 -1.18 5.62 -5.19
N LEU A 9 -1.29 4.57 -6.00
CA LEU A 9 -0.82 4.58 -7.38
C LEU A 9 -2.00 4.30 -8.31
N ASN A 10 -2.34 5.28 -9.16
CA ASN A 10 -3.34 5.14 -10.21
C ASN A 10 -2.66 5.23 -11.58
N GLY A 11 -2.80 4.18 -12.38
CA GLY A 11 -2.32 4.16 -13.76
C GLY A 11 -3.44 4.48 -14.74
N GLU A 12 -3.14 5.21 -15.80
CA GLU A 12 -4.14 5.63 -16.80
C GLU A 12 -4.87 4.44 -17.46
N LYS A 13 -4.18 3.31 -17.65
CA LYS A 13 -4.77 2.09 -18.25
C LYS A 13 -5.17 1.02 -17.23
N GLN A 14 -4.56 1.03 -16.04
CA GLN A 14 -4.68 -0.05 -15.06
C GLN A 14 -5.61 0.33 -13.89
N GLY A 15 -6.08 1.57 -13.83
CA GLY A 15 -6.87 2.06 -12.71
C GLY A 15 -6.04 2.12 -11.43
N LEU A 16 -6.65 1.75 -10.31
CA LEU A 16 -6.02 1.77 -8.99
C LEU A 16 -5.04 0.60 -8.84
N ILE A 17 -3.79 0.82 -9.22
CA ILE A 17 -2.71 -0.16 -9.12
C ILE A 17 -2.44 -0.54 -7.66
N SER A 18 -2.59 0.40 -6.73
CA SER A 18 -2.37 0.15 -5.31
C SER A 18 -3.50 -0.65 -4.63
N ALA A 19 -4.55 -1.03 -5.35
CA ALA A 19 -5.68 -1.77 -4.81
C ALA A 19 -5.23 -3.08 -4.16
N GLY A 20 -5.60 -3.30 -2.89
CA GLY A 20 -5.24 -4.50 -2.14
C GLY A 20 -3.76 -4.68 -1.78
N CYS A 21 -2.88 -3.71 -2.05
CA CYS A 21 -1.43 -3.84 -1.77
C CYS A 21 -1.08 -3.89 -0.27
N CYS A 22 -1.99 -3.50 0.64
CA CYS A 22 -1.80 -3.63 2.09
C CYS A 22 -2.70 -4.73 2.70
N SER A 23 -3.17 -5.67 1.88
CA SER A 23 -3.97 -6.82 2.32
C SER A 23 -3.11 -7.95 2.89
N LEU A 24 -3.77 -8.88 3.59
CA LEU A 24 -3.14 -10.11 4.09
C LEU A 24 -2.56 -10.95 2.94
N ASP A 25 -3.27 -11.00 1.81
CA ASP A 25 -2.84 -11.75 0.63
C ASP A 25 -1.59 -11.15 -0.04
N SER A 26 -1.36 -9.84 0.13
CA SER A 26 -0.22 -9.14 -0.45
C SER A 26 1.01 -9.14 0.46
N ILE A 27 0.88 -8.70 1.71
CA ILE A 27 2.02 -8.47 2.63
C ILE A 27 1.93 -9.26 3.95
N GLY A 28 1.02 -10.22 4.04
CA GLY A 28 0.90 -11.12 5.19
C GLY A 28 0.60 -10.39 6.49
N ASN A 29 1.26 -10.79 7.58
CA ASN A 29 1.02 -10.27 8.93
C ASN A 29 1.29 -8.76 9.09
N LYS A 30 1.88 -8.11 8.08
CA LYS A 30 2.09 -6.65 8.06
C LYS A 30 0.91 -5.88 7.50
N ALA A 31 -0.13 -6.56 7.02
CA ALA A 31 -1.33 -5.96 6.47
C ALA A 31 -1.99 -4.98 7.45
N GLN A 32 -2.54 -3.90 6.91
CA GLN A 32 -3.26 -2.90 7.67
C GLN A 32 -4.59 -2.60 6.99
N LEU A 33 -5.67 -3.02 7.64
CA LEU A 33 -7.03 -2.94 7.08
C LEU A 33 -7.46 -1.50 6.72
N LEU A 34 -6.99 -0.49 7.48
CA LEU A 34 -7.26 0.92 7.20
C LEU A 34 -6.48 1.49 6.00
N HIS A 35 -5.48 0.75 5.50
CA HIS A 35 -4.63 1.16 4.38
C HIS A 35 -4.65 0.15 3.24
N LEU A 36 -5.72 -0.66 3.12
CA LEU A 36 -5.83 -1.80 2.20
C LEU A 36 -5.34 -1.50 0.76
N ASP A 37 -5.73 -0.33 0.24
CA ASP A 37 -5.45 0.09 -1.15
C ASP A 37 -4.23 1.01 -1.29
N HIS A 38 -3.29 0.93 -0.34
CA HIS A 38 -2.02 1.64 -0.37
C HIS A 38 -0.84 0.68 -0.47
N ILE A 39 0.23 1.16 -1.10
CA ILE A 39 1.55 0.53 -1.01
C ILE A 39 2.24 1.08 0.25
N MET A 40 2.70 0.18 1.13
CA MET A 40 3.52 0.54 2.29
C MET A 40 4.96 0.87 1.85
N VAL A 41 5.40 2.10 2.08
CA VAL A 41 6.73 2.60 1.70
C VAL A 41 7.60 2.69 2.95
N TYR A 42 8.79 2.07 2.89
CA TYR A 42 9.69 2.00 4.03
C TYR A 42 10.61 3.22 4.17
N GLU A 43 11.03 3.83 3.06
CA GLU A 43 11.88 5.03 3.05
C GLU A 43 11.61 5.89 1.81
N LEU A 44 11.92 7.20 1.92
CA LEU A 44 11.97 8.17 0.84
C LEU A 44 13.33 8.87 0.95
N THR A 45 14.19 8.71 -0.05
CA THR A 45 15.52 9.33 -0.13
C THR A 45 15.67 10.08 -1.44
#